data_AF-A0A4R9XK29-F1
#
_entry.id   AF-A0A4R9XK29-F1
#
_cell.length_a   1.000
_cell.length_b   1.000
_cell.length_c   1.000
_cell.angle_alpha   90.00
_cell.angle_beta   90.00
_cell.angle_gamma   90.00
#
_symmetry.space_group_name_H-M   'P 1'
#
loop_
_entity.id
_entity.type
_entity.pdbx_description
1 polymer ?
#
loop_
_entity_poly.entity_id
_entity_poly.type
_entity_poly.pdbx_seq_one_letter_code
_entity_poly.pdbx_strand_id
1 'polypeptide(L)' 'MFRNREEAGEKLGIELGKLQLHQPVVLALPRGGVPVAVEVAKALGAPLDLLIVRKVGAPGNPELAVAAIVDGDPPDVVL' A
#
# COMPACT_ATOMS: atom_id res chain seq x y z
N MET A 1 8.61 -18.12 6.99
CA MET A 1 7.69 -17.24 7.73
C MET A 1 8.51 -16.10 8.32
N PHE A 2 8.01 -14.86 8.31
CA PHE A 2 8.68 -13.69 8.89
C PHE A 2 8.35 -13.56 10.38
N ARG A 3 9.24 -12.96 11.19
CA ARG A 3 9.05 -12.76 12.63
C ARG A 3 8.08 -11.60 12.91
N ASN A 4 8.15 -10.55 12.11
CA ASN A 4 7.31 -9.36 12.21
C ASN A 4 7.17 -8.68 10.83
N ARG A 5 6.45 -7.56 10.80
CA ARG A 5 6.18 -6.82 9.55
C ARG A 5 7.42 -6.07 9.06
N GLU A 6 8.25 -5.63 10.00
CA GLU A 6 9.51 -4.94 9.75
C GLU A 6 10.46 -5.88 8.99
N GLU A 7 10.69 -7.11 9.46
CA GLU A 7 11.51 -8.11 8.76
C GLU A 7 10.93 -8.45 7.38
N ALA A 8 9.60 -8.54 7.26
CA ALA A 8 8.97 -8.76 5.96
C ALA A 8 9.26 -7.60 4.99
N GLY A 9 9.19 -6.36 5.48
CA GLY A 9 9.47 -5.14 4.70
C GLY A 9 10.93 -5.01 4.32
N GLU A 10 11.87 -5.30 5.22
CA GLU A 10 13.31 -5.34 4.95
C GLU A 10 13.62 -6.32 3.80
N LYS A 11 13.11 -7.55 3.90
CA LYS A 11 13.32 -8.58 2.87
C LYS A 11 12.67 -8.21 1.55
N LEU A 12 11.48 -7.61 1.58
CA LEU A 12 10.80 -7.14 0.37
C LEU A 12 11.57 -5.99 -0.30
N GLY A 13 12.06 -5.03 0.48
CA GLY A 13 12.85 -3.90 -0.02
C GLY A 13 14.11 -4.34 -0.75
N ILE A 14 14.82 -5.35 -0.22
CA ILE A 14 16.00 -5.95 -0.87
C ILE A 14 15.66 -6.53 -2.24
N GLU A 15 14.56 -7.29 -2.33
CA GLU A 15 14.14 -7.91 -3.59
C GLU A 15 13.68 -6.85 -4.62
N LEU A 16 12.92 -5.85 -4.19
CA LEU A 16 12.47 -4.75 -5.05
C LEU A 16 13.63 -3.88 -5.55
N GLY A 17 14.70 -3.71 -4.76
CA GLY A 17 15.90 -2.97 -5.16
C GLY A 17 16.59 -3.56 -6.40
N LYS A 18 16.40 -4.86 -6.66
CA LYS A 18 16.94 -5.54 -7.86
C LYS A 18 16.21 -5.16 -9.15
N LEU A 19 15.01 -4.60 -9.05
CA LEU A 19 14.17 -4.23 -10.20
C LEU A 19 14.59 -2.89 -10.83
N GLN A 20 15.56 -2.17 -10.26
CA GLN A 20 16.08 -0.90 -10.79
C GLN A 20 14.96 0.11 -11.11
N LEU A 21 13.95 0.19 -10.23
CA LEU A 21 12.80 1.07 -10.40
C LEU A 21 13.24 2.52 -10.56
N HIS A 22 12.64 3.23 -11.52
CA HIS A 22 12.92 4.65 -11.73
C HIS A 22 11.99 5.49 -10.85
N GLN A 23 12.56 6.21 -9.87
CA GLN A 23 11.85 7.10 -8.96
C GLN A 23 10.55 6.50 -8.37
N PRO A 24 10.61 5.33 -7.71
CA PRO A 24 9.41 4.70 -7.17
C PRO A 24 8.81 5.54 -6.03
N VAL A 25 7.51 5.41 -5.84
CA VAL A 25 6.78 5.89 -4.66
C VAL A 25 6.21 4.68 -3.94
N VAL A 26 6.33 4.65 -2.61
CA VAL A 26 5.77 3.60 -1.77
C VAL A 26 4.47 4.10 -1.16
N LEU A 27 3.36 3.42 -1.43
CA LEU A 27 2.05 3.74 -0.85
C LEU A 27 1.62 2.65 0.12
N ALA A 28 1.42 3.00 1.38
CA ALA A 28 1.03 2.07 2.43
C ALA A 28 -0.49 2.03 2.61
N LEU A 29 -1.07 0.82 2.60
CA LEU A 29 -2.44 0.58 3.04
C LEU A 29 -2.49 0.37 4.56
N PRO A 30 -3.12 1.26 5.34
CA PRO A 30 -3.20 1.09 6.78
C PRO A 30 -4.12 -0.06 7.21
N ARG A 31 -3.93 -0.62 8.40
CA ARG A 31 -2.87 -0.31 9.39
C ARG A 31 -1.64 -1.20 9.23
N GLY A 32 -1.86 -2.46 8.85
CA GLY A 32 -0.82 -3.48 8.81
C GLY A 32 0.21 -3.30 7.70
N GLY A 33 -0.10 -2.57 6.63
CA GLY A 33 0.85 -2.30 5.55
C GLY A 33 1.92 -1.28 5.91
N VAL A 34 1.64 -0.39 6.87
CA VAL A 34 2.53 0.73 7.21
C VAL A 34 3.92 0.26 7.70
N PRO A 35 4.04 -0.67 8.67
CA PRO A 35 5.37 -1.09 9.14
C PRO A 35 6.18 -1.82 8.05
N VAL A 36 5.52 -2.46 7.09
CA VAL A 36 6.19 -3.09 5.94
C VAL A 36 6.68 -2.01 4.96
N ALA A 37 5.80 -1.08 4.60
CA ALA A 37 6.07 -0.02 3.64
C ALA A 37 7.18 0.93 4.08
N VAL A 38 7.32 1.19 5.38
CA VAL A 38 8.42 1.98 5.95
C VAL A 38 9.78 1.35 5.62
N GLU A 39 9.93 0.04 5.82
CA GLU A 39 11.22 -0.62 5.54
C GLU A 39 11.48 -0.73 4.03
N VAL A 40 10.44 -0.92 3.21
CA VAL A 40 10.55 -0.89 1.75
C VAL A 40 11.00 0.49 1.25
N ALA A 41 10.39 1.57 1.74
CA ALA A 41 10.72 2.94 1.34
C ALA A 41 12.16 3.30 1.70
N LYS A 42 12.63 2.90 2.89
CA LYS A 42 14.03 3.05 3.30
C LYS A 42 14.99 2.32 2.37
N ALA A 43 14.70 1.05 2.05
CA ALA A 43 15.55 0.25 1.19
C ALA A 43 15.66 0.80 -0.24
N LEU A 44 14.57 1.39 -0.75
CA LEU A 44 14.50 1.96 -2.10
C LEU A 44 14.92 3.44 -2.17
N GLY A 45 15.12 4.11 -1.03
CA GLY A 45 15.34 5.56 -0.98
C GLY A 45 14.14 6.35 -1.55
N ALA A 46 12.94 5.81 -1.40
CA ALA A 46 11.72 6.28 -2.04
C ALA A 46 10.83 7.09 -1.08
N PRO A 47 10.06 8.08 -1.57
CA PRO A 47 9.00 8.69 -0.78
C PRO A 47 7.96 7.65 -0.35
N LEU A 48 7.45 7.83 0.86
CA LEU A 48 6.40 7.02 1.46
C LEU A 48 5.18 7.89 1.74
N ASP A 49 4.00 7.41 1.34
CA ASP A 49 2.73 8.02 1.72
C ASP A 49 1.68 6.95 2.08
N LEU A 50 0.55 7.38 2.64
CA LEU A 50 -0.57 6.53 2.99
C LEU A 50 -1.63 6.55 1.89
N LEU A 51 -2.12 5.38 1.52
CA LEU A 51 -3.27 5.22 0.65
C LEU A 51 -4.49 4.87 1.50
N ILE A 52 -5.39 5.84 1.70
CA ILE A 52 -6.63 5.62 2.44
C ILE A 52 -7.74 5.29 1.45
N VAL A 53 -8.32 4.10 1.61
CA VAL A 53 -9.38 3.59 0.73
C VAL A 53 -10.58 3.12 1.51
N ARG A 54 -11.77 3.30 0.92
CA ARG A 54 -13.02 2.72 1.39
C ARG A 54 -13.66 1.90 0.28
N LYS A 55 -13.97 0.64 0.58
CA LYS A 55 -14.73 -0.23 -0.32
C LYS A 55 -16.16 0.29 -0.49
N VAL A 56 -16.67 0.28 -1.71
CA VAL A 56 -18.09 0.41 -2.02
C VAL A 56 -18.66 -0.98 -2.26
N GLY A 57 -19.61 -1.39 -1.43
CA GLY A 57 -20.26 -2.70 -1.52
C GLY A 57 -21.42 -2.70 -2.52
N ALA A 58 -21.77 -3.89 -3.05
CA ALA A 58 -22.95 -4.07 -3.88
C ALA A 58 -24.25 -3.90 -3.05
N PRO A 59 -25.35 -3.38 -3.63
CA PRO A 59 -26.66 -3.40 -2.99
C PRO A 59 -27.07 -4.84 -2.58
N GLY A 60 -27.40 -5.03 -1.31
CA GLY A 60 -27.77 -6.36 -0.77
C GLY A 60 -26.59 -7.32 -0.53
N ASN A 61 -25.35 -6.97 -0.89
CA ASN A 61 -24.16 -7.74 -0.59
C ASN A 61 -22.95 -6.84 -0.26
N PRO A 62 -22.86 -6.30 0.97
CA PRO A 62 -21.79 -5.37 1.37
C PRO A 62 -20.39 -5.98 1.30
N GLU A 63 -20.27 -7.30 1.35
CA GLU A 63 -18.98 -8.00 1.26
C GLU A 63 -18.40 -7.99 -0.16
N LEU A 64 -19.26 -7.98 -1.19
CA LEU A 64 -18.87 -7.85 -2.59
C LEU A 64 -18.49 -6.40 -2.93
N ALA A 65 -17.22 -6.14 -3.23
CA ALA A 65 -16.74 -4.83 -3.68
C ALA A 65 -17.15 -4.57 -5.14
N VAL A 66 -17.75 -3.41 -5.41
CA VAL A 66 -18.09 -2.95 -6.78
C VAL A 66 -17.33 -1.69 -7.19
N ALA A 67 -16.73 -0.99 -6.23
CA ALA A 67 -15.85 0.15 -6.46
C ALA A 67 -14.99 0.42 -5.21
N ALA A 68 -14.02 1.33 -5.33
CA ALA A 68 -13.28 1.89 -4.21
C ALA A 68 -13.27 3.42 -4.28
N ILE A 69 -13.36 4.05 -3.12
CA ILE A 69 -13.18 5.49 -2.94
C ILE A 69 -11.81 5.71 -2.31
N VAL A 70 -10.99 6.55 -2.94
CA VAL A 70 -9.71 7.01 -2.41
C VAL A 70 -9.90 8.40 -1.82
N ASP A 71 -9.31 8.65 -0.64
CA ASP A 71 -9.36 10.00 -0.07
C ASP A 71 -8.59 10.99 -0.95
N GLY A 72 -9.16 12.18 -1.16
CA GLY A 72 -8.69 13.26 -2.04
C GLY A 72 -9.70 14.41 -2.03
N ASP A 73 -9.34 15.58 -2.55
CA ASP A 73 -10.25 16.71 -2.75
C ASP A 73 -10.26 17.16 -4.23
N PRO A 74 -11.28 16.78 -5.03
CA PRO A 74 -12.37 15.86 -4.68
C PRO A 74 -11.89 14.39 -4.57
N PRO A 75 -12.66 13.51 -3.89
CA PRO A 75 -12.28 12.10 -3.77
C PRO A 75 -12.37 11.37 -5.12
N ASP A 76 -11.39 10.52 -5.39
CA ASP A 76 -11.34 9.71 -6.62
C ASP A 76 -12.13 8.41 -6.44
N VAL A 77 -13.00 8.12 -7.42
CA VAL A 77 -13.76 6.86 -7.48
C VAL A 77 -13.15 5.97 -8.55
N VAL A 78 -12.65 4.81 -8.15
CA VAL A 78 -12.13 3.78 -9.04
C VAL A 78 -13.18 2.68 -9.17
N LEU A 79 -13.67 2.47 -10.40
CA LEU A 79 -14.62 1.42 -10.77
C LEU A 79 -13.90 0.11 -11.11
#